data_AF-A0A930MSJ1-F1
#
_entry.id   AF-A0A930MSJ1-F1
#
_cell.length_a   1.000
_cell.length_b   1.000
_cell.length_c   1.000
_cell.angle_alpha   90.00
_cell.angle_beta   90.00
_cell.angle_gamma   90.00
#
_symmetry.space_group_name_H-M   'P 1'
#
loop_
_entity.id
_entity.type
_entity.pdbx_description
1 polymer ?
#
loop_
_entity_poly.entity_id
_entity_poly.type
_entity_poly.pdbx_seq_one_letter_code
_entity_poly.pdbx_strand_id
1 'polypeptide(L)' 'YLQKQLPATDAAVRLPMRRQDIADAIGTSLKTVNRSVERLRAEGILSLDRGKIALTPDQCAKVRTMDVHQKT' A
#
# COMPACT_ATOMS: atom_id res chain seq x y z
N TYR A 1 9.03 -1.11 -11.76
CA TYR A 1 9.84 -1.76 -10.70
C TYR A 1 9.02 -2.39 -9.55
N LEU A 2 7.73 -2.07 -9.36
CA LEU A 2 6.94 -2.55 -8.20
C LEU A 2 6.16 -3.86 -8.39
N GLN A 3 6.06 -4.41 -9.60
CA GLN A 3 5.17 -5.56 -9.86
C GLN A 3 5.77 -6.95 -9.54
N LYS A 4 7.08 -7.06 -9.25
CA LYS A 4 7.77 -8.36 -9.17
C LYS A 4 7.75 -9.04 -7.80
N GLN A 5 7.16 -8.45 -6.76
CA GLN A 5 7.22 -8.99 -5.39
C GLN A 5 5.89 -9.01 -4.62
N LEU A 6 4.75 -8.83 -5.28
CA LEU A 6 3.49 -9.14 -4.61
C LEU A 6 3.22 -10.64 -4.69
N PRO A 7 3.18 -11.38 -3.56
CA PRO A 7 2.72 -12.76 -3.58
C PRO A 7 1.27 -12.80 -4.07
N ALA A 8 0.97 -13.74 -4.96
CA ALA A 8 -0.31 -13.84 -5.65
C ALA A 8 -1.47 -14.32 -4.75
N THR A 9 -1.24 -14.56 -3.47
CA THR A 9 -2.14 -15.33 -2.62
C THR A 9 -2.18 -14.73 -1.24
N ASP A 10 -3.39 -14.44 -0.75
CA ASP A 10 -3.93 -14.39 0.63
C ASP A 10 -2.98 -14.37 1.85
N ALA A 11 -1.77 -13.84 1.70
CA ALA A 11 -0.71 -13.83 2.67
C ALA A 11 -0.45 -12.38 3.04
N ALA A 12 -0.23 -12.12 4.32
CA ALA A 12 0.05 -10.78 4.78
C ALA A 12 1.28 -10.21 4.05
N VAL A 13 1.09 -9.15 3.27
CA VAL A 13 2.15 -8.54 2.45
C VAL A 13 2.82 -7.45 3.26
N ARG A 14 4.14 -7.56 3.46
CA ARG A 14 4.94 -6.51 4.07
C ARG A 14 5.81 -5.85 3.02
N LEU A 15 5.63 -4.55 2.82
CA LEU A 15 6.51 -3.79 1.92
C LEU A 15 7.82 -3.45 2.66
N PRO A 16 9.00 -3.85 2.13
CA PRO A 16 10.29 -3.53 2.72
C PRO A 16 10.72 -2.07 2.48
N MET A 17 9.90 -1.26 1.81
CA MET A 17 10.22 0.10 1.38
C MET A 17 9.92 1.17 2.43
N ARG A 18 10.69 2.26 2.40
CA ARG A 18 10.42 3.45 3.20
C ARG A 18 9.40 4.33 2.49
N ARG A 19 8.71 5.19 3.26
CA ARG A 19 7.74 6.16 2.70
C ARG A 19 8.37 7.12 1.70
N GLN A 20 9.67 7.41 1.85
CA GLN A 20 10.42 8.25 0.91
C GLN A 20 10.57 7.56 -0.45
N ASP A 21 10.92 6.26 -0.47
CA ASP A 21 11.04 5.48 -1.70
C ASP A 21 9.70 5.45 -2.48
N ILE A 22 8.57 5.42 -1.75
CA ILE A 22 7.22 5.49 -2.34
C ILE A 22 6.96 6.88 -2.91
N ALA A 23 7.34 7.93 -2.19
CA ALA A 23 7.19 9.31 -2.64
C ALA A 23 8.00 9.56 -3.92
N ASP A 24 9.25 9.10 -3.94
CA ASP A 24 10.16 9.21 -5.07
C ASP A 24 9.67 8.37 -6.27
N ALA A 25 9.16 7.16 -6.04
CA ALA A 25 8.62 6.30 -7.09
C ALA A 25 7.34 6.84 -7.76
N ILE A 26 6.51 7.56 -7.00
CA ILE A 26 5.25 8.17 -7.49
C ILE A 26 5.50 9.60 -8.00
N GLY A 27 6.65 10.21 -7.67
CA GLY A 27 6.95 11.60 -7.99
C GLY A 27 6.09 12.57 -7.17
N THR A 28 5.80 12.26 -5.91
CA THR A 28 5.01 13.11 -5.02
C THR A 28 5.75 13.45 -3.73
N SER A 29 5.19 14.33 -2.91
CA SER A 29 5.81 14.69 -1.62
C SER A 29 5.59 13.60 -0.57
N LEU A 30 6.58 13.41 0.32
CA LEU A 30 6.45 12.54 1.50
C LEU A 30 5.19 12.87 2.31
N LYS A 31 4.82 14.16 2.41
CA LYS A 31 3.63 14.63 3.11
C LYS A 31 2.35 14.13 2.44
N THR A 32 2.30 14.10 1.11
CA THR A 32 1.19 13.55 0.33
C THR A 32 1.08 12.05 0.54
N VAL A 33 2.20 11.32 0.43
CA VAL A 33 2.23 9.88 0.71
C VAL A 33 1.75 9.58 2.12
N ASN A 34 2.23 10.31 3.12
CA ASN A 34 1.87 10.05 4.50
C ASN A 34 0.37 10.28 4.75
N ARG A 35 -0.20 11.34 4.15
CA ARG A 35 -1.64 11.62 4.20
C ARG A 35 -2.47 10.53 3.52
N SER A 36 -2.02 10.04 2.37
CA SER A 36 -2.68 8.93 1.65
C SER A 36 -2.59 7.62 2.44
N VAL A 37 -1.43 7.31 3.02
CA VAL A 37 -1.23 6.12 3.86
C VAL A 37 -2.08 6.18 5.12
N GLU A 38 -2.15 7.34 5.78
CA GLU A 38 -3.03 7.54 6.94
C GLU A 38 -4.50 7.36 6.58
N ARG A 39 -4.94 7.91 5.43
CA ARG A 39 -6.30 7.73 4.93
C ARG A 39 -6.61 6.25 4.67
N LEU A 40 -5.75 5.55 3.91
CA LEU A 40 -5.92 4.13 3.62
C LEU A 40 -5.87 3.26 4.89
N ARG A 41 -5.10 3.67 5.89
CA ARG A 41 -5.10 3.04 7.22
C ARG A 41 -6.43 3.28 7.95
N ALA A 42 -6.94 4.51 7.95
CA ALA A 42 -8.20 4.85 8.59
C ALA A 42 -9.39 4.13 7.95
N GLU A 43 -9.35 3.94 6.64
CA GLU A 43 -10.33 3.13 5.88
C GLU A 43 -10.14 1.61 6.10
N GLY A 44 -9.11 1.21 6.85
CA GLY A 44 -8.82 -0.20 7.16
C GLY A 44 -8.31 -1.00 5.97
N ILE A 45 -7.82 -0.33 4.92
CA ILE A 45 -7.33 -0.92 3.67
C ILE A 45 -5.87 -1.39 3.82
N LEU A 46 -5.08 -0.75 4.67
CA LEU A 46 -3.72 -1.17 5.00
C LEU A 46 -3.42 -0.99 6.49
N SER A 47 -2.37 -1.66 6.94
CA SER A 47 -1.87 -1.62 8.31
C SER A 47 -0.40 -1.17 8.33
N LEU A 48 0.08 -0.80 9.51
CA LEU A 48 1.49 -0.46 9.73
C LEU A 48 2.10 -1.44 10.71
N ASP A 49 3.09 -2.22 10.27
CA ASP A 49 3.86 -3.14 11.12
C ASP A 49 5.30 -2.63 11.31
N ARG A 50 5.64 -2.27 12.55
CA ARG A 50 6.93 -1.68 12.96
C ARG A 50 7.39 -0.56 12.02
N GLY A 51 6.47 0.34 11.67
CA GLY A 51 6.72 1.49 10.79
C GLY A 51 6.71 1.19 9.29
N LYS A 52 6.59 -0.08 8.88
CA LYS A 52 6.48 -0.51 7.48
C LYS A 52 5.02 -0.74 7.10
N ILE A 53 4.68 -0.56 5.82
CA ILE A 53 3.33 -0.86 5.33
C ILE A 53 3.15 -2.38 5.30
N ALA A 54 2.09 -2.85 5.93
CA ALA A 54 1.68 -4.25 5.96
C ALA A 54 0.21 -4.35 5.57
N LEU A 55 -0.14 -5.32 4.74
CA LEU A 55 -1.53 -5.64 4.42
C LEU A 55 -1.82 -7.04 4.93
N THR A 56 -2.95 -7.21 5.59
CA THR A 56 -3.51 -8.52 5.92
C THR A 56 -4.18 -9.16 4.69
N PRO A 57 -4.46 -10.47 4.70
CA PRO A 57 -5.16 -11.15 3.60
C PRO A 57 -6.49 -10.46 3.23
N ASP A 58 -7.32 -10.15 4.23
CA ASP A 58 -8.60 -9.44 4.06
C ASP A 58 -8.42 -8.05 3.43
N GLN A 59 -7.35 -7.35 3.82
CA GLN A 59 -6.97 -6.05 3.28
C GLN A 59 -6.52 -6.14 1.82
N CYS A 60 -5.73 -7.16 1.47
CA CYS A 60 -5.34 -7.43 0.10
C CYS A 60 -6.54 -7.74 -0.79
N ALA A 61 -7.52 -8.50 -0.30
CA ALA A 61 -8.77 -8.77 -1.03
C ALA A 61 -9.54 -7.47 -1.30
N LYS A 62 -9.63 -6.57 -0.32
CA LYS A 62 -10.23 -5.22 -0.50
C LYS A 62 -9.47 -4.36 -1.51
N VAL A 63 -8.14 -4.35 -1.48
CA VAL A 63 -7.36 -3.57 -2.47
C VAL A 63 -7.60 -4.09 -3.88
N ARG A 64 -7.66 -5.41 -4.08
CA ARG A 64 -7.92 -6.01 -5.41
C ARG A 64 -9.28 -5.62 -5.97
N THR A 65 -10.30 -5.49 -5.13
CA THR A 65 -11.63 -5.04 -5.59
C THR A 65 -11.65 -3.52 -5.87
N MET A 66 -10.80 -2.74 -5.21
CA MET A 66 -10.66 -1.29 -5.43
C MET A 66 -9.82 -0.91 -6.66
N ASP A 67 -8.85 -1.74 -7.06
CA ASP A 67 -7.95 -1.51 -8.22
C ASP A 67 -8.71 -1.37 -9.56
N VAL A 68 -9.95 -1.86 -9.63
CA VAL A 68 -10.83 -1.76 -10.80
C VAL A 68 -11.23 -0.30 -11.12
N HIS A 69 -11.10 0.65 -10.18
CA HIS A 69 -11.60 2.03 -10.35
C HIS A 69 -10.56 3.10 -10.71
N GLN A 70 -9.28 2.76 -10.96
CA GLN A 70 -8.26 3.77 -11.37
C GLN A 70 -7.92 3.78 -12.88
N LYS A 71 -8.67 3.08 -13.72
CA LYS A 71 -8.63 3.28 -15.18
C LYS A 71 -9.87 4.03 -15.64
N THR A 72 -9.89 5.36 -15.49
CA THR A 72 -10.79 6.22 -16.26
C THR A 72 -10.08 7.52 -16.58
#